data_AF-A0A1Q9F5K5-F1
#
_entry.id   AF-A0A1Q9F5K5-F1
#
_cell.length_a   1.000
_cell.length_b   1.000
_cell.length_c   1.000
_cell.angle_alpha   90.00
_cell.angle_beta   90.00
_cell.angle_gamma   90.00
#
_symmetry.space_group_name_H-M   'P 1'
#
loop_
_entity.id
_entity.type
_entity.pdbx_description
1 polymer ?
#
loop_
_entity_poly.entity_id
_entity_poly.type
_entity_poly.pdbx_seq_one_letter_code
_entity_poly.pdbx_strand_id
1 'polypeptide(L)'
;MEVPGPNSESIRRRWITEYGPVPATQLPLADLVDDATLGSCRRLTAAATTHAPLPEGQIGEFFTMDQFHGSFKPLLKSWSAPSGFCGAMAVAGVELLFETLITGPLGVAGTPQAPDFMSDLASTPLCSLDLMPPRAESIMKQIHSRRTSYIQDHAASFDAKGARQKYLSAWYANYELSDVLREYCAQQRAMGVPDDLLDQILFLRENQWPAYADAEHEERKRLVEEECFGGCKVTTESGSEGLRFDPKKGDRSVIVEIPNRGLLLRADEWEVRCAGTAGFPRIACLDVGGHFTCAVFFEAPAGEGGLMPSTLHFNTTKSKYCNRHMLQLAHFLFAMRAPVAPSADQGLSEEAAPSSLTREAFVIYDSD
;
A
#
# COMPACT_ATOMS: atom_id res chain seq x y z
N MET A 1 12.29 35.99 -10.93
CA MET A 1 13.24 35.50 -9.91
C MET A 1 12.75 34.14 -9.51
N GLU A 2 13.29 33.08 -10.11
CA GLU A 2 13.01 31.72 -9.70
C GLU A 2 13.77 31.45 -8.39
N VAL A 3 13.05 31.04 -7.36
CA VAL A 3 13.66 30.58 -6.11
C VAL A 3 14.14 29.16 -6.38
N PRO A 4 15.45 28.85 -6.26
CA PRO A 4 15.92 27.49 -6.43
C PRO A 4 15.28 26.59 -5.37
N GLY A 5 14.63 25.51 -5.79
CA GLY A 5 14.17 24.47 -4.87
C GLY A 5 15.34 23.87 -4.08
N PRO A 6 15.09 23.30 -2.88
CA PRO A 6 16.13 22.71 -2.06
C PRO A 6 16.85 21.60 -2.84
N ASN A 7 18.19 21.68 -2.94
CA ASN A 7 18.95 20.64 -3.63
C ASN A 7 18.91 19.33 -2.80
N SER A 8 18.91 18.19 -3.48
CA SER A 8 18.87 16.85 -2.87
C SER A 8 19.99 16.63 -1.84
N GLU A 9 21.15 17.27 -2.04
CA GLU A 9 22.29 17.27 -1.12
C GLU A 9 21.95 17.88 0.25
N SER A 10 21.12 18.93 0.29
CA SER A 10 20.69 19.63 1.51
C SER A 10 19.70 18.81 2.33
N ILE A 11 18.80 18.08 1.66
CA ILE A 11 17.84 17.16 2.28
C ILE A 11 18.62 15.97 2.88
N ARG A 12 19.56 15.40 2.14
CA ARG A 12 20.42 14.29 2.60
C ARG A 12 21.26 14.68 3.83
N ARG A 13 21.86 15.87 3.83
CA ARG A 13 22.63 16.37 4.99
C ARG A 13 21.75 16.59 6.22
N ARG A 14 20.53 17.09 6.02
CA ARG A 14 19.56 17.29 7.10
C ARG A 14 19.17 15.96 7.75
N TRP A 15 18.91 14.92 6.95
CA TRP A 15 18.55 13.59 7.45
C TRP A 15 19.65 12.95 8.32
N ILE A 16 20.92 13.01 7.86
CA ILE A 16 22.08 12.52 8.63
C ILE A 16 22.26 13.30 9.95
N THR A 17 21.93 14.59 9.94
CA THR A 17 22.13 15.48 11.09
C THR A 17 21.01 15.36 12.13
N GLU A 18 19.75 15.17 11.70
CA GLU A 18 18.59 15.09 12.59
C GLU A 18 18.39 13.68 13.20
N TYR A 19 18.78 12.62 12.48
CA TYR A 19 18.53 11.23 12.91
C TYR A 19 19.79 10.44 13.28
N GLY A 20 20.99 10.99 13.01
CA GLY A 20 22.27 10.34 13.30
C GLY A 20 22.52 9.06 12.47
N PRO A 21 23.74 8.48 12.51
CA PRO A 21 23.96 7.12 12.03
C PRO A 21 23.19 6.15 12.93
N VAL A 22 22.39 5.26 12.31
CA VAL A 22 21.65 4.20 13.00
C VAL A 22 22.63 3.40 13.86
N PRO A 23 22.48 3.38 15.20
CA PRO A 23 23.33 2.55 16.05
C PRO A 23 23.00 1.09 15.73
N ALA A 24 24.00 0.30 15.38
CA ALA A 24 23.84 -1.15 15.26
C ALA A 24 23.63 -1.76 16.65
N THR A 25 22.40 -1.73 17.17
CA THR A 25 22.02 -2.52 18.33
C THR A 25 21.88 -3.98 17.90
N GLN A 26 22.90 -4.78 18.21
CA GLN A 26 22.90 -6.23 18.01
C GLN A 26 21.91 -6.89 18.99
N LEU A 27 20.63 -6.94 18.64
CA LEU A 27 19.82 -8.10 19.00
C LEU A 27 20.15 -9.20 17.98
N PRO A 28 20.41 -10.46 18.40
CA PRO A 28 20.64 -11.52 17.45
C PRO A 28 19.37 -11.67 16.59
N LEU A 29 19.48 -11.40 15.29
CA LEU A 29 18.44 -11.69 14.30
C LEU A 29 17.87 -13.13 14.49
N ALA A 30 18.71 -14.03 15.00
CA ALA A 30 18.45 -15.43 15.36
C ALA A 30 17.25 -15.65 16.31
N ASP A 31 16.93 -14.67 17.15
CA ASP A 31 15.88 -14.82 18.18
C ASP A 31 14.54 -14.20 17.77
N LEU A 32 14.52 -13.43 16.68
CA LEU A 32 13.38 -12.64 16.20
C LEU A 32 12.78 -13.16 14.90
N VAL A 33 13.34 -14.26 14.40
CA VAL A 33 12.99 -14.86 13.13
C VAL A 33 13.29 -16.35 13.31
N ASP A 34 12.31 -17.25 13.21
CA ASP A 34 12.59 -18.70 13.33
C ASP A 34 13.67 -19.12 12.30
N ASP A 35 14.49 -20.14 12.55
CA ASP A 35 15.58 -20.54 11.63
C ASP A 35 15.10 -20.81 10.20
N ALA A 36 13.81 -21.14 10.00
CA ALA A 36 13.22 -21.29 8.67
C ALA A 36 12.88 -19.95 8.02
N THR A 37 12.53 -18.92 8.78
CA THR A 37 12.17 -17.55 8.37
C THR A 37 13.41 -16.68 8.28
N LEU A 38 14.45 -16.93 9.08
CA LEU A 38 15.75 -16.29 9.02
C LEU A 38 16.60 -16.97 7.97
N GLY A 39 16.45 -18.29 7.84
CA GLY A 39 16.82 -19.04 6.66
C GLY A 39 16.04 -18.56 5.44
N SER A 40 14.78 -18.14 5.53
CA SER A 40 14.05 -17.59 4.38
C SER A 40 14.41 -16.15 4.09
N CYS A 41 14.59 -15.26 5.07
CA CYS A 41 15.09 -13.90 4.89
C CYS A 41 16.53 -13.94 4.40
N ARG A 42 17.44 -14.75 4.97
CA ARG A 42 18.79 -14.95 4.41
C ARG A 42 18.78 -15.70 3.09
N ARG A 43 17.86 -16.64 2.84
CA ARG A 43 17.62 -17.21 1.51
C ARG A 43 16.85 -16.27 0.60
N LEU A 44 16.25 -15.17 1.05
CA LEU A 44 15.54 -14.16 0.26
C LEU A 44 16.38 -12.90 0.11
N THR A 45 17.44 -12.72 0.90
CA THR A 45 18.51 -11.75 0.71
C THR A 45 19.60 -12.40 -0.13
N ALA A 46 19.97 -13.66 0.17
CA ALA A 46 20.82 -14.49 -0.69
C ALA A 46 20.07 -14.98 -1.95
N ALA A 47 18.73 -15.12 -1.92
CA ALA A 47 17.93 -15.21 -3.14
C ALA A 47 17.38 -13.89 -3.65
N ALA A 48 17.45 -12.75 -2.96
CA ALA A 48 17.39 -11.46 -3.67
C ALA A 48 18.61 -11.31 -4.56
N THR A 49 19.77 -11.83 -4.13
CA THR A 49 20.95 -11.99 -4.98
C THR A 49 20.88 -13.18 -5.96
N THR A 50 19.87 -14.06 -5.88
CA THR A 50 19.66 -15.18 -6.84
C THR A 50 18.27 -15.19 -7.50
N HIS A 51 17.45 -14.15 -7.31
CA HIS A 51 16.23 -13.95 -8.06
C HIS A 51 16.75 -13.46 -9.40
N ALA A 52 16.60 -14.32 -10.41
CA ALA A 52 16.60 -13.82 -11.77
C ALA A 52 15.70 -12.56 -11.78
N PRO A 53 16.15 -11.46 -12.40
CA PRO A 53 15.34 -10.25 -12.51
C PRO A 53 13.92 -10.66 -12.89
N LEU A 54 12.91 -10.07 -12.23
CA LEU A 54 11.51 -10.36 -12.55
C LEU A 54 11.39 -10.31 -14.08
N PRO A 55 10.95 -11.42 -14.73
CA PRO A 55 10.70 -11.36 -16.15
C PRO A 55 9.73 -10.22 -16.46
N GLU A 56 9.82 -9.70 -17.68
CA GLU A 56 9.19 -8.45 -18.10
C GLU A 56 7.68 -8.43 -17.80
N GLY A 57 7.17 -7.32 -17.26
CA GLY A 57 5.74 -7.13 -17.01
C GLY A 57 5.15 -7.93 -15.84
N GLN A 58 5.95 -8.32 -14.85
CA GLN A 58 5.51 -9.22 -13.77
C GLN A 58 5.15 -8.52 -12.45
N ILE A 59 4.29 -9.23 -11.73
CA ILE A 59 4.00 -9.02 -10.31
C ILE A 59 4.97 -9.88 -9.51
N GLY A 60 5.94 -9.24 -8.85
CA GLY A 60 6.79 -9.86 -7.85
C GLY A 60 6.18 -9.79 -6.46
N GLU A 61 6.42 -10.82 -5.65
CA GLU A 61 6.10 -10.81 -4.21
C GLU A 61 7.38 -11.00 -3.40
N PHE A 62 7.60 -10.11 -2.45
CA PHE A 62 8.70 -10.10 -1.51
C PHE A 62 8.17 -10.24 -0.09
N PHE A 63 8.70 -11.21 0.66
CA PHE A 63 8.32 -11.41 2.05
C PHE A 63 9.18 -10.53 2.96
N THR A 64 8.52 -9.70 3.74
CA THR A 64 9.14 -8.85 4.76
C THR A 64 9.07 -9.56 6.12
N MET A 65 8.96 -8.81 7.22
CA MET A 65 8.79 -9.41 8.54
C MET A 65 7.45 -10.11 8.68
N ASP A 66 7.47 -11.31 9.25
CA ASP A 66 6.25 -12.04 9.62
C ASP A 66 5.55 -11.34 10.78
N GLN A 67 4.39 -10.73 10.51
CA GLN A 67 3.58 -10.04 11.53
C GLN A 67 3.16 -10.98 12.68
N PHE A 68 3.15 -12.29 12.47
CA PHE A 68 2.80 -13.26 13.51
C PHE A 68 4.00 -13.66 14.38
N HIS A 69 5.18 -13.10 14.12
CA HIS A 69 6.36 -13.41 14.90
C HIS A 69 6.16 -13.07 16.39
N GLY A 70 6.65 -13.95 17.27
CA GLY A 70 6.43 -13.86 18.72
C GLY A 70 6.97 -12.58 19.35
N SER A 71 7.94 -11.93 18.72
CA SER A 71 8.54 -10.67 19.14
C SER A 71 7.59 -9.48 19.13
N PHE A 72 6.52 -9.53 18.35
CA PHE A 72 5.52 -8.46 18.31
C PHE A 72 4.49 -8.59 19.44
N LYS A 73 4.41 -9.72 20.16
CA LYS A 73 3.42 -9.91 21.23
C LYS A 73 3.47 -8.83 22.33
N PRO A 74 4.64 -8.39 22.84
CA PRO A 74 4.69 -7.31 23.82
C PRO A 74 4.15 -5.99 23.24
N LEU A 75 4.47 -5.68 21.99
CA LEU A 75 4.01 -4.49 21.30
C LEU A 75 2.49 -4.50 21.09
N LEU A 76 1.96 -5.61 20.54
CA LEU A 76 0.53 -5.84 20.33
C LEU A 76 -0.25 -5.68 21.64
N LYS A 77 0.26 -6.27 22.72
CA LYS A 77 -0.34 -6.15 24.05
C LYS A 77 -0.32 -4.71 24.57
N SER A 78 0.78 -3.99 24.40
CA SER A 78 0.94 -2.62 24.91
C SER A 78 -0.08 -1.66 24.30
N TRP A 79 -0.42 -1.86 23.02
CA TRP A 79 -1.35 -1.00 22.30
C TRP A 79 -2.73 -1.62 22.08
N SER A 80 -3.02 -2.75 22.73
CA SER A 80 -4.28 -3.50 22.55
C SER A 80 -4.61 -3.77 21.08
N ALA A 81 -3.60 -3.93 20.24
CA ALA A 81 -3.76 -4.07 18.79
C ALA A 81 -4.25 -5.47 18.40
N PRO A 82 -4.87 -5.62 17.21
CA PRO A 82 -5.24 -6.92 16.66
C PRO A 82 -4.01 -7.81 16.47
N SER A 83 -4.19 -9.13 16.55
CA SER A 83 -3.11 -10.10 16.30
C SER A 83 -2.56 -10.03 14.87
N GLY A 84 -3.43 -9.76 13.89
CA GLY A 84 -3.06 -9.36 12.54
C GLY A 84 -3.02 -7.83 12.47
N PHE A 85 -1.85 -7.24 12.66
CA PHE A 85 -1.63 -5.79 12.60
C PHE A 85 -1.04 -5.35 11.26
N CYS A 86 -1.32 -6.11 10.19
CA CYS A 86 -0.77 -5.93 8.86
C CYS A 86 -1.03 -4.52 8.30
N GLY A 87 -2.14 -3.88 8.67
CA GLY A 87 -2.39 -2.49 8.30
C GLY A 87 -1.30 -1.54 8.78
N ALA A 88 -0.87 -1.67 10.05
CA ALA A 88 0.22 -0.85 10.58
C ALA A 88 1.57 -1.17 9.91
N MET A 89 1.85 -2.44 9.61
CA MET A 89 3.06 -2.84 8.89
C MET A 89 3.07 -2.37 7.44
N ALA A 90 1.92 -2.40 6.76
CA ALA A 90 1.76 -1.95 5.39
C ALA A 90 1.98 -0.44 5.29
N VAL A 91 1.35 0.36 6.16
CA VAL A 91 1.55 1.81 6.18
C VAL A 91 2.99 2.15 6.58
N ALA A 92 3.56 1.48 7.58
CA ALA A 92 4.99 1.63 7.92
C ALA A 92 5.90 1.34 6.72
N GLY A 93 5.56 0.31 5.92
CA GLY A 93 6.27 -0.01 4.69
C GLY A 93 6.14 1.08 3.63
N VAL A 94 4.96 1.67 3.45
CA VAL A 94 4.74 2.83 2.56
C VAL A 94 5.63 3.99 2.99
N GLU A 95 5.67 4.33 4.28
CA GLU A 95 6.49 5.43 4.79
C GLU A 95 7.99 5.18 4.53
N LEU A 96 8.47 3.98 4.80
CA LEU A 96 9.87 3.60 4.58
C LEU A 96 10.24 3.58 3.10
N LEU A 97 9.36 3.08 2.24
CA LEU A 97 9.54 3.08 0.79
C LEU A 97 9.56 4.51 0.25
N PHE A 98 8.69 5.39 0.75
CA PHE A 98 8.65 6.79 0.34
C PHE A 98 9.94 7.50 0.73
N GLU A 99 10.38 7.29 1.96
CA GLU A 99 11.65 7.83 2.45
C GLU A 99 12.85 7.34 1.64
N THR A 100 12.83 6.08 1.18
CA THR A 100 13.94 5.46 0.44
C THR A 100 13.95 5.88 -1.04
N LEU A 101 12.79 5.77 -1.71
CA LEU A 101 12.65 5.90 -3.16
C LEU A 101 12.42 7.33 -3.61
N ILE A 102 11.71 8.14 -2.81
CA ILE A 102 11.27 9.47 -3.25
C ILE A 102 12.17 10.55 -2.66
N THR A 103 12.32 10.58 -1.34
CA THR A 103 13.11 11.62 -0.65
C THR A 103 14.55 11.21 -0.34
N GLY A 104 14.86 9.93 -0.54
CA GLY A 104 16.07 9.30 -0.02
C GLY A 104 17.20 9.13 -1.04
N PRO A 105 18.13 8.20 -0.74
CA PRO A 105 19.35 8.01 -1.51
C PRO A 105 19.11 7.45 -2.92
N LEU A 106 17.98 6.75 -3.15
CA LEU A 106 17.62 6.28 -4.49
C LEU A 106 16.97 7.42 -5.30
N GLY A 107 16.11 8.21 -4.65
CA GLY A 107 15.52 9.45 -5.17
C GLY A 107 14.73 9.30 -6.48
N VAL A 108 13.97 10.34 -6.83
CA VAL A 108 13.23 10.42 -8.12
C VAL A 108 14.18 10.45 -9.33
N ALA A 109 15.47 10.78 -9.12
CA ALA A 109 16.51 10.72 -10.14
C ALA A 109 17.03 9.29 -10.40
N GLY A 110 16.74 8.33 -9.52
CA GLY A 110 16.91 6.91 -9.77
C GLY A 110 15.81 6.43 -10.69
N THR A 111 15.94 6.71 -11.99
CA THR A 111 15.12 6.02 -13.00
C THR A 111 15.22 4.52 -12.71
N PRO A 112 14.10 3.78 -12.65
CA PRO A 112 14.08 2.32 -12.44
C PRO A 112 14.90 1.50 -13.45
N GLN A 113 15.48 2.18 -14.45
CA GLN A 113 16.48 1.68 -15.39
C GLN A 113 17.85 1.39 -14.75
N ALA A 114 18.09 1.78 -13.49
CA ALA A 114 19.30 1.39 -12.79
C ALA A 114 19.35 -0.15 -12.70
N PRO A 115 20.42 -0.81 -13.19
CA PRO A 115 20.54 -2.28 -13.19
C PRO A 115 20.33 -2.90 -11.81
N ASP A 116 20.60 -2.11 -10.76
CA ASP A 116 20.56 -2.53 -9.37
C ASP A 116 19.25 -2.16 -8.66
N PHE A 117 18.25 -1.55 -9.32
CA PHE A 117 17.00 -1.09 -8.67
C PHE A 117 16.32 -2.19 -7.85
N MET A 118 16.24 -3.41 -8.39
CA MET A 118 15.66 -4.55 -7.67
C MET A 118 16.52 -5.01 -6.48
N SER A 119 17.85 -4.93 -6.62
CA SER A 119 18.78 -5.23 -5.53
C SER A 119 18.68 -4.19 -4.42
N ASP A 120 18.63 -2.91 -4.80
CA ASP A 120 18.46 -1.78 -3.88
C ASP A 120 17.11 -1.84 -3.17
N LEU A 121 16.05 -2.20 -3.91
CA LEU A 121 14.71 -2.38 -3.36
C LEU A 121 14.62 -3.62 -2.44
N ALA A 122 15.37 -4.68 -2.72
CA ALA A 122 15.50 -5.83 -1.82
C ALA A 122 16.37 -5.52 -0.59
N SER A 123 17.26 -4.55 -0.69
CA SER A 123 18.03 -4.01 0.44
C SER A 123 17.24 -3.00 1.29
N THR A 124 15.96 -2.78 0.97
CA THR A 124 15.11 -1.81 1.66
C THR A 124 15.05 -2.04 3.17
N PRO A 125 14.80 -0.97 3.93
CA PRO A 125 14.58 -1.03 5.38
C PRO A 125 13.34 -1.84 5.80
N LEU A 126 12.58 -2.42 4.87
CA LEU A 126 11.37 -3.18 5.15
C LEU A 126 11.63 -4.46 5.96
N CYS A 127 12.84 -5.00 5.89
CA CYS A 127 13.30 -6.12 6.71
C CYS A 127 14.13 -5.69 7.93
N SER A 128 14.31 -4.38 8.16
CA SER A 128 15.13 -3.86 9.27
C SER A 128 14.38 -3.84 10.58
N LEU A 129 14.85 -4.64 11.55
CA LEU A 129 14.31 -4.70 12.92
C LEU A 129 14.43 -3.38 13.68
N ASP A 130 15.36 -2.52 13.27
CA ASP A 130 15.57 -1.21 13.88
C ASP A 130 14.63 -0.15 13.30
N LEU A 131 14.02 -0.39 12.14
CA LEU A 131 13.22 0.60 11.42
C LEU A 131 11.74 0.22 11.34
N MET A 132 11.41 -1.01 10.92
CA MET A 132 10.02 -1.42 10.69
C MET A 132 9.20 -1.50 12.00
N PRO A 133 9.63 -2.20 13.07
CA PRO A 133 8.85 -2.29 14.30
C PRO A 133 8.56 -0.94 14.98
N PRO A 134 9.52 -0.02 15.15
CA PRO A 134 9.22 1.30 15.72
C PRO A 134 8.23 2.10 14.88
N ARG A 135 8.27 1.94 13.55
CA ARG A 135 7.36 2.62 12.63
C ARG A 135 5.95 2.04 12.74
N ALA A 136 5.82 0.72 12.75
CA ALA A 136 4.54 0.04 12.97
C ALA A 136 3.97 0.41 14.36
N GLU A 137 4.79 0.44 15.41
CA GLU A 137 4.40 0.89 16.75
C GLU A 137 3.81 2.31 16.74
N SER A 138 4.46 3.25 16.05
CA SER A 138 3.96 4.63 15.93
C SER A 138 2.54 4.66 15.36
N ILE A 139 2.26 3.85 14.34
CA ILE A 139 0.94 3.76 13.72
C ILE A 139 -0.08 3.10 14.65
N MET A 140 0.30 2.01 15.32
CA MET A 140 -0.54 1.36 16.34
C MET A 140 -0.94 2.36 17.44
N LYS A 141 0.00 3.18 17.89
CA LYS A 141 -0.24 4.22 18.89
C LYS A 141 -1.21 5.30 18.39
N GLN A 142 -1.08 5.75 17.15
CA GLN A 142 -2.02 6.71 16.56
C GLN A 142 -3.45 6.17 16.53
N ILE A 143 -3.64 4.96 16.00
CA ILE A 143 -4.95 4.30 15.94
C ILE A 143 -5.51 4.06 17.35
N HIS A 144 -4.69 3.54 18.27
CA HIS A 144 -5.08 3.33 19.66
C HIS A 144 -5.54 4.63 20.34
N SER A 145 -4.83 5.73 20.11
CA SER A 145 -5.18 7.05 20.66
C SER A 145 -6.54 7.53 20.13
N ARG A 146 -6.80 7.39 18.82
CA ARG A 146 -8.09 7.78 18.22
C ARG A 146 -9.23 6.94 18.78
N ARG A 147 -9.08 5.60 18.81
CA ARG A 147 -10.06 4.68 19.40
C ARG A 147 -10.34 4.99 20.86
N THR A 148 -9.30 5.29 21.65
CA THR A 148 -9.45 5.65 23.06
C THR A 148 -10.20 6.97 23.23
N SER A 149 -9.89 7.99 22.42
CA SER A 149 -10.62 9.25 22.42
C SER A 149 -12.10 9.02 22.10
N TYR A 150 -12.40 8.20 21.09
CA TYR A 150 -13.79 7.92 20.73
C TYR A 150 -14.55 7.21 21.85
N ILE A 151 -13.93 6.23 22.51
CA ILE A 151 -14.52 5.57 23.69
C ILE A 151 -14.82 6.59 24.79
N GLN A 152 -13.92 7.56 25.03
CA GLN A 152 -14.14 8.60 26.05
C GLN A 152 -15.34 9.48 25.69
N ASP A 153 -15.43 9.90 24.43
CA ASP A 153 -16.50 10.78 23.93
C ASP A 153 -17.86 10.05 23.82
N HIS A 154 -17.85 8.72 23.70
CA HIS A 154 -19.04 7.88 23.50
C HIS A 154 -19.15 6.78 24.55
N ALA A 155 -18.79 7.06 25.82
CA ALA A 155 -18.67 6.06 26.87
C ALA A 155 -19.89 5.13 27.01
N ALA A 156 -21.11 5.66 26.85
CA ALA A 156 -22.36 4.91 26.93
C ALA A 156 -22.52 3.82 25.84
N SER A 157 -21.87 3.99 24.68
CA SER A 157 -21.84 2.97 23.62
C SER A 157 -20.94 1.77 23.98
N PHE A 158 -20.19 1.85 25.08
CA PHE A 158 -19.22 0.84 25.51
C PHE A 158 -19.46 0.33 26.94
N ASP A 159 -20.70 0.38 27.42
CA ASP A 159 -21.09 -0.07 28.77
C ASP A 159 -21.05 -1.60 28.93
N ALA A 160 -21.18 -2.34 27.84
CA ALA A 160 -21.13 -3.80 27.87
C ALA A 160 -19.76 -4.32 28.30
N LYS A 161 -19.74 -5.37 29.13
CA LYS A 161 -18.51 -5.99 29.63
C LYS A 161 -17.62 -6.43 28.47
N GLY A 162 -16.43 -5.85 28.38
CA GLY A 162 -15.44 -6.17 27.36
C GLY A 162 -15.60 -5.43 26.02
N ALA A 163 -16.64 -4.60 25.84
CA ALA A 163 -16.86 -3.85 24.60
C ALA A 163 -15.66 -2.96 24.24
N ARG A 164 -15.10 -2.25 25.23
CA ARG A 164 -13.90 -1.41 25.06
C ARG A 164 -12.70 -2.21 24.55
N GLN A 165 -12.43 -3.36 25.17
CA GLN A 165 -11.30 -4.20 24.76
C GLN A 165 -11.52 -4.76 23.36
N LYS A 166 -12.73 -5.26 23.07
CA LYS A 166 -13.11 -5.79 21.75
C LYS A 166 -12.89 -4.74 20.66
N TYR A 167 -13.34 -3.51 20.90
CA TYR A 167 -13.18 -2.39 19.97
C TYR A 167 -11.71 -2.00 19.78
N LEU A 168 -10.95 -1.86 20.88
CA LEU A 168 -9.52 -1.53 20.80
C LEU A 168 -8.71 -2.59 20.03
N SER A 169 -9.05 -3.87 20.17
CA SER A 169 -8.37 -4.98 19.49
C SER A 169 -9.03 -5.43 18.19
N ALA A 170 -10.03 -4.70 17.68
CA ALA A 170 -10.60 -4.98 16.37
C ALA A 170 -9.54 -4.80 15.28
N TRP A 171 -9.71 -5.45 14.14
CA TRP A 171 -8.85 -5.23 12.97
C TRP A 171 -8.85 -3.75 12.58
N TYR A 172 -7.78 -3.29 11.94
CA TYR A 172 -7.72 -1.93 11.46
C TYR A 172 -8.64 -1.78 10.26
N ALA A 173 -9.53 -0.79 10.32
CA ALA A 173 -10.44 -0.45 9.24
C ALA A 173 -9.74 0.42 8.19
N ASN A 174 -10.25 0.41 6.96
CA ASN A 174 -9.68 1.20 5.87
C ASN A 174 -9.60 2.69 6.23
N TYR A 175 -10.67 3.27 6.79
CA TYR A 175 -10.67 4.69 7.16
C TYR A 175 -9.58 5.06 8.17
N GLU A 176 -9.22 4.15 9.09
CA GLU A 176 -8.18 4.41 10.08
C GLU A 176 -6.81 4.52 9.43
N LEU A 177 -6.50 3.60 8.51
CA LEU A 177 -5.27 3.62 7.73
C LEU A 177 -5.22 4.81 6.75
N SER A 178 -6.35 5.15 6.12
CA SER A 178 -6.49 6.37 5.32
C SER A 178 -6.14 7.62 6.13
N ASP A 179 -6.66 7.75 7.35
CA ASP A 179 -6.38 8.89 8.21
C ASP A 179 -4.91 8.95 8.66
N VAL A 180 -4.26 7.80 8.93
CA VAL A 180 -2.81 7.76 9.20
C VAL A 180 -2.00 8.21 7.98
N LEU A 181 -2.33 7.71 6.78
CA LEU A 181 -1.64 8.09 5.54
C LEU A 181 -1.82 9.57 5.20
N ARG A 182 -3.01 10.13 5.44
CA ARG A 182 -3.30 11.57 5.27
C ARG A 182 -2.45 12.41 6.22
N GLU A 183 -2.37 12.02 7.50
CA GLU A 183 -1.51 12.69 8.48
C GLU A 183 -0.04 12.60 8.10
N TYR A 184 0.44 11.44 7.66
CA TYR A 184 1.80 11.28 7.14
C TYR A 184 2.07 12.23 5.97
N CYS A 185 1.20 12.28 4.96
CA CYS A 185 1.35 13.21 3.84
C CYS A 185 1.36 14.68 4.31
N ALA A 186 0.51 15.04 5.28
CA ALA A 186 0.49 16.39 5.85
C ALA A 186 1.80 16.74 6.57
N GLN A 187 2.39 15.79 7.30
CA GLN A 187 3.69 15.95 7.96
C GLN A 187 4.81 16.15 6.93
N GLN A 188 4.85 15.31 5.88
CA GLN A 188 5.83 15.44 4.79
C GLN A 188 5.70 16.79 4.07
N ARG A 189 4.48 17.23 3.79
CA ARG A 189 4.22 18.56 3.22
C ARG A 189 4.76 19.68 4.12
N ALA A 190 4.55 19.59 5.43
CA ALA A 190 5.08 20.56 6.40
C ALA A 190 6.62 20.60 6.42
N MET A 191 7.28 19.51 6.02
CA MET A 191 8.73 19.44 5.84
C MET A 191 9.21 19.95 4.46
N GLY A 192 8.30 20.41 3.61
CA GLY A 192 8.60 20.98 2.29
C GLY A 192 8.61 19.97 1.15
N VAL A 193 8.08 18.76 1.36
CA VAL A 193 7.94 17.79 0.27
C VAL A 193 6.86 18.28 -0.71
N PRO A 194 7.17 18.39 -2.02
CA PRO A 194 6.22 18.79 -3.04
C PRO A 194 4.99 17.87 -3.15
N ASP A 195 3.83 18.47 -3.43
CA ASP A 195 2.55 17.76 -3.52
C ASP A 195 2.52 16.68 -4.62
N ASP A 196 3.23 16.88 -5.74
CA ASP A 196 3.33 15.91 -6.84
C ASP A 196 4.10 14.65 -6.46
N LEU A 197 5.05 14.77 -5.54
CA LEU A 197 5.72 13.62 -4.93
C LEU A 197 4.81 12.91 -3.93
N LEU A 198 4.07 13.66 -3.10
CA LEU A 198 3.12 13.08 -2.15
C LEU A 198 1.95 12.39 -2.86
N ASP A 199 1.56 12.87 -4.04
CA ASP A 199 0.55 12.23 -4.89
C ASP A 199 1.01 10.86 -5.45
N GLN A 200 2.29 10.48 -5.27
CA GLN A 200 2.79 9.12 -5.57
C GLN A 200 2.43 8.10 -4.49
N ILE A 201 2.01 8.54 -3.30
CA ILE A 201 1.48 7.66 -2.25
C ILE A 201 0.01 7.40 -2.55
N LEU A 202 -0.35 6.13 -2.62
CA LEU A 202 -1.70 5.67 -2.91
C LEU A 202 -2.19 4.73 -1.82
N PHE A 203 -3.51 4.61 -1.71
CA PHE A 203 -4.14 3.54 -0.96
C PHE A 203 -5.22 2.91 -1.84
N LEU A 204 -4.94 1.70 -2.33
CA LEU A 204 -5.90 0.92 -3.11
C LEU A 204 -6.63 0.01 -2.13
N ARG A 205 -7.94 0.19 -2.02
CA ARG A 205 -8.73 -0.49 -0.99
C ARG A 205 -10.04 -1.02 -1.49
N GLU A 206 -10.54 -2.08 -0.86
CA GLU A 206 -11.86 -2.60 -1.19
C GLU A 206 -12.94 -1.58 -0.82
N ASN A 207 -13.96 -1.49 -1.67
CA ASN A 207 -15.15 -0.72 -1.38
C ASN A 207 -15.96 -1.42 -0.28
N GLN A 208 -16.09 -0.78 0.87
CA GLN A 208 -16.77 -1.30 2.04
C GLN A 208 -18.21 -0.79 2.16
N TRP A 209 -18.72 -0.01 1.20
CA TRP A 209 -20.12 0.45 1.19
C TRP A 209 -21.14 -0.68 1.41
N PRO A 210 -20.99 -1.88 0.81
CA PRO A 210 -21.90 -2.99 1.09
C PRO A 210 -22.01 -3.38 2.58
N ALA A 211 -21.01 -3.08 3.41
CA ALA A 211 -21.00 -3.34 4.85
C ALA A 211 -21.67 -2.23 5.68
N TYR A 212 -22.15 -1.14 5.07
CA TYR A 212 -22.71 0.03 5.77
C TYR A 212 -23.83 -0.32 6.77
N ALA A 213 -24.68 -1.28 6.44
CA ALA A 213 -25.80 -1.68 7.30
C ALA A 213 -25.36 -2.28 8.65
N ASP A 214 -24.21 -2.96 8.65
CA ASP A 214 -23.67 -3.67 9.81
C ASP A 214 -22.53 -2.89 10.51
N ALA A 215 -22.03 -1.85 9.86
CA ALA A 215 -21.00 -1.00 10.41
C ALA A 215 -21.49 -0.28 11.68
N GLU A 216 -20.61 -0.18 12.67
CA GLU A 216 -20.86 0.47 13.95
C GLU A 216 -19.95 1.72 14.10
N HIS A 217 -20.22 2.51 15.14
CA HIS A 217 -19.33 3.60 15.59
C HIS A 217 -18.89 4.59 14.48
N GLU A 218 -17.60 4.95 14.41
CA GLU A 218 -17.05 5.86 13.39
C GLU A 218 -17.09 5.24 12.00
N GLU A 219 -16.88 3.93 11.88
CA GLU A 219 -16.84 3.24 10.60
C GLU A 219 -18.11 3.52 9.81
N ARG A 220 -19.28 3.39 10.44
CA ARG A 220 -20.56 3.72 9.81
C ARG A 220 -20.62 5.15 9.28
N LYS A 221 -20.15 6.12 10.05
CA LYS A 221 -20.14 7.54 9.64
C LYS A 221 -19.21 7.74 8.44
N ARG A 222 -18.09 7.01 8.41
CA ARG A 222 -17.05 7.12 7.37
C ARG A 222 -17.43 6.43 6.07
N LEU A 223 -18.15 5.30 6.14
CA LEU A 223 -18.60 4.58 4.96
C LEU A 223 -19.56 5.39 4.07
N VAL A 224 -20.19 6.46 4.58
CA VAL A 224 -20.98 7.39 3.74
C VAL A 224 -20.13 8.01 2.62
N GLU A 225 -18.83 8.19 2.83
CA GLU A 225 -17.90 8.65 1.79
C GLU A 225 -17.82 7.67 0.60
N GLU A 226 -18.20 6.41 0.82
CA GLU A 226 -18.11 5.34 -0.17
C GLU A 226 -19.44 5.04 -0.88
N GLU A 227 -20.53 5.71 -0.51
CA GLU A 227 -21.86 5.52 -1.12
C GLU A 227 -21.83 5.65 -2.65
N CYS A 228 -21.01 6.57 -3.17
CA CYS A 228 -20.89 6.83 -4.61
C CYS A 228 -20.21 5.69 -5.40
N PHE A 229 -19.58 4.72 -4.72
CA PHE A 229 -19.00 3.52 -5.33
C PHE A 229 -19.96 2.33 -5.34
N GLY A 230 -21.12 2.44 -4.69
CA GLY A 230 -22.21 1.48 -4.78
C GLY A 230 -21.87 0.07 -4.30
N GLY A 231 -22.54 -0.92 -4.88
CA GLY A 231 -22.47 -2.33 -4.46
C GLY A 231 -23.49 -2.69 -3.37
N CYS A 232 -23.71 -3.99 -3.19
CA CYS A 232 -24.62 -4.51 -2.17
C CYS A 232 -24.21 -5.90 -1.68
N LYS A 233 -24.69 -6.25 -0.47
CA LYS A 233 -24.69 -7.64 0.00
C LYS A 233 -25.72 -8.45 -0.77
N VAL A 234 -25.34 -9.66 -1.13
CA VAL A 234 -26.23 -10.66 -1.73
C VAL A 234 -26.13 -11.95 -0.93
N THR A 235 -27.26 -12.61 -0.71
CA THR A 235 -27.26 -13.98 -0.21
C THR A 235 -27.19 -14.92 -1.41
N THR A 236 -26.19 -15.79 -1.44
CA THR A 236 -26.02 -16.81 -2.48
C THR A 236 -27.08 -17.90 -2.34
N GLU A 237 -27.18 -18.79 -3.33
CA GLU A 237 -28.07 -19.95 -3.27
C GLU A 237 -27.74 -20.91 -2.11
N SER A 238 -26.48 -20.94 -1.67
CA SER A 238 -26.04 -21.73 -0.52
C SER A 238 -26.37 -21.07 0.83
N GLY A 239 -26.93 -19.86 0.81
CA GLY A 239 -27.21 -19.07 2.01
C GLY A 239 -26.00 -18.30 2.54
N SER A 240 -24.85 -18.34 1.87
CA SER A 240 -23.69 -17.53 2.24
C SER A 240 -23.91 -16.05 1.86
N GLU A 241 -23.37 -15.14 2.66
CA GLU A 241 -23.31 -13.72 2.28
C GLU A 241 -22.14 -13.49 1.33
N GLY A 242 -22.40 -12.86 0.19
CA GLY A 242 -21.41 -12.40 -0.77
C GLY A 242 -21.58 -10.92 -1.07
N LEU A 243 -20.59 -10.34 -1.75
CA LEU A 243 -20.64 -8.97 -2.24
C LEU A 243 -20.91 -8.96 -3.73
N ARG A 244 -21.80 -8.08 -4.18
CA ARG A 244 -22.07 -7.86 -5.61
C ARG A 244 -21.86 -6.41 -5.96
N PHE A 245 -21.09 -6.20 -7.03
CA PHE A 245 -20.89 -4.91 -7.68
C PHE A 245 -21.40 -5.04 -9.12
N ASP A 246 -22.28 -4.12 -9.53
CA ASP A 246 -22.79 -4.03 -10.91
C ASP A 246 -22.08 -2.86 -11.65
N PRO A 247 -21.07 -3.14 -12.50
CA PRO A 247 -20.35 -2.10 -13.23
C PRO A 247 -21.26 -1.25 -14.12
N LYS A 248 -22.39 -1.80 -14.59
CA LYS A 248 -23.36 -1.07 -15.44
C LYS A 248 -24.12 0.00 -14.65
N LYS A 249 -24.22 -0.15 -13.33
CA LYS A 249 -24.76 0.86 -12.41
C LYS A 249 -23.72 1.83 -11.90
N GLY A 250 -22.45 1.64 -12.28
CA GLY A 250 -21.34 2.43 -11.79
C GLY A 250 -20.74 1.90 -10.49
N ASP A 251 -21.15 0.72 -10.02
CA ASP A 251 -20.56 0.14 -8.82
C ASP A 251 -19.08 -0.21 -9.05
N ARG A 252 -18.26 -0.13 -8.00
CA ARG A 252 -16.84 -0.47 -8.03
C ARG A 252 -16.47 -1.27 -6.80
N SER A 253 -15.73 -2.36 -6.98
CA SER A 253 -15.21 -3.16 -5.87
C SER A 253 -13.94 -2.56 -5.25
N VAL A 254 -13.30 -1.61 -5.95
CA VAL A 254 -12.00 -1.04 -5.56
C VAL A 254 -12.05 0.47 -5.66
N ILE A 255 -11.46 1.11 -4.66
CA ILE A 255 -11.30 2.56 -4.53
C ILE A 255 -9.81 2.87 -4.60
N VAL A 256 -9.44 3.86 -5.41
CA VAL A 256 -8.08 4.41 -5.42
C VAL A 256 -8.09 5.71 -4.64
N GLU A 257 -7.47 5.70 -3.47
CA GLU A 257 -7.30 6.89 -2.66
C GLU A 257 -5.94 7.55 -2.92
N ILE A 258 -5.95 8.89 -3.02
CA ILE A 258 -4.77 9.75 -2.98
C ILE A 258 -4.77 10.45 -1.61
N PRO A 259 -4.10 9.89 -0.58
CA PRO A 259 -4.20 10.40 0.79
C PRO A 259 -3.76 11.86 0.90
N ASN A 260 -2.74 12.27 0.15
CA ASN A 260 -2.27 13.65 0.12
C ASN A 260 -3.36 14.68 -0.18
N ARG A 261 -4.37 14.28 -0.97
CA ARG A 261 -5.48 15.12 -1.43
C ARG A 261 -6.80 14.82 -0.71
N GLY A 262 -6.86 13.76 0.10
CA GLY A 262 -8.11 13.24 0.64
C GLY A 262 -9.12 12.86 -0.46
N LEU A 263 -8.64 12.41 -1.62
CA LEU A 263 -9.49 12.08 -2.77
C LEU A 263 -9.69 10.58 -2.85
N LEU A 264 -10.94 10.17 -2.94
CA LEU A 264 -11.36 8.81 -3.28
C LEU A 264 -11.78 8.80 -4.75
N LEU A 265 -11.18 7.95 -5.56
CA LEU A 265 -11.39 7.90 -7.00
C LEU A 265 -11.80 6.49 -7.43
N ARG A 266 -12.63 6.42 -8.46
CA ARG A 266 -12.80 5.20 -9.24
C ARG A 266 -11.55 4.94 -10.07
N ALA A 267 -11.36 3.69 -10.47
CA ALA A 267 -10.26 3.29 -11.36
C ALA A 267 -10.16 4.16 -12.64
N ASP A 268 -11.30 4.37 -13.31
CA ASP A 268 -11.43 5.16 -14.53
C ASP A 268 -11.16 6.66 -14.29
N GLU A 269 -11.62 7.20 -13.15
CA GLU A 269 -11.34 8.59 -12.77
C GLU A 269 -9.86 8.82 -12.44
N TRP A 270 -9.26 7.85 -11.76
CA TRP A 270 -7.84 7.86 -11.45
C TRP A 270 -6.99 7.75 -12.72
N GLU A 271 -7.38 6.90 -13.67
CA GLU A 271 -6.71 6.77 -14.98
C GLU A 271 -6.68 8.11 -15.72
N VAL A 272 -7.83 8.78 -15.85
CA VAL A 272 -7.95 10.10 -16.48
C VAL A 272 -7.08 11.13 -15.77
N ARG A 273 -7.04 11.12 -14.43
CA ARG A 273 -6.22 12.04 -13.63
C ARG A 273 -4.72 11.77 -13.79
N CYS A 274 -4.36 10.51 -14.01
CA CYS A 274 -2.98 10.08 -14.16
C CYS A 274 -2.50 10.15 -15.61
N ALA A 275 -3.39 10.42 -16.57
CA ALA A 275 -3.02 10.63 -17.95
C ALA A 275 -2.04 11.82 -18.06
N GLY A 276 -0.83 11.56 -18.56
CA GLY A 276 0.19 12.60 -18.77
C GLY A 276 1.01 13.01 -17.56
N THR A 277 0.76 12.49 -16.35
CA THR A 277 1.66 12.76 -15.22
C THR A 277 2.89 11.84 -15.29
N ALA A 278 4.04 12.33 -15.74
CA ALA A 278 5.28 11.56 -15.54
C ALA A 278 5.48 11.34 -14.04
N GLY A 279 5.74 10.10 -13.60
CA GLY A 279 5.83 9.81 -12.17
C GLY A 279 5.79 8.33 -11.88
N PHE A 280 6.97 7.73 -11.93
CA PHE A 280 7.29 6.46 -11.30
C PHE A 280 8.54 6.69 -10.44
N PRO A 281 8.70 5.97 -9.32
CA PRO A 281 7.80 4.93 -8.81
C PRO A 281 6.57 5.49 -8.07
N ARG A 282 5.51 4.68 -8.01
CA ARG A 282 4.34 4.90 -7.13
C ARG A 282 4.35 3.90 -6.00
N ILE A 283 3.95 4.33 -4.82
CA ILE A 283 3.97 3.50 -3.62
C ILE A 283 2.54 3.40 -3.11
N ALA A 284 2.08 2.19 -2.81
CA ALA A 284 0.73 2.02 -2.30
C ALA A 284 0.67 1.18 -1.04
N CYS A 285 -0.26 1.53 -0.16
CA CYS A 285 -0.91 0.58 0.72
C CYS A 285 -1.99 -0.15 -0.08
N LEU A 286 -2.13 -1.47 0.09
CA LEU A 286 -3.11 -2.30 -0.58
C LEU A 286 -3.95 -3.05 0.46
N ASP A 287 -5.27 -3.00 0.36
CA ASP A 287 -6.19 -3.93 1.02
C ASP A 287 -6.51 -5.07 0.04
N VAL A 288 -5.98 -6.26 0.30
CA VAL A 288 -6.15 -7.44 -0.59
C VAL A 288 -7.24 -8.40 -0.09
N GLY A 289 -8.29 -7.86 0.53
CA GLY A 289 -9.44 -8.62 1.01
C GLY A 289 -9.28 -9.05 2.46
N GLY A 290 -9.08 -8.07 3.35
CA GLY A 290 -8.91 -8.31 4.79
C GLY A 290 -7.46 -8.58 5.21
N HIS A 291 -6.50 -8.38 4.32
CA HIS A 291 -5.08 -8.33 4.62
C HIS A 291 -4.47 -7.09 3.97
N PHE A 292 -3.59 -6.41 4.67
CA PHE A 292 -2.93 -5.22 4.17
C PHE A 292 -1.48 -5.49 3.80
N THR A 293 -1.06 -4.92 2.68
CA THR A 293 0.32 -4.99 2.21
C THR A 293 0.75 -3.65 1.64
N CYS A 294 2.04 -3.50 1.36
CA CYS A 294 2.51 -2.36 0.58
C CYS A 294 3.10 -2.81 -0.75
N ALA A 295 3.10 -1.93 -1.74
CA ALA A 295 3.62 -2.23 -3.06
C ALA A 295 4.31 -1.02 -3.69
N VAL A 296 5.22 -1.30 -4.60
CA VAL A 296 5.84 -0.32 -5.49
C VAL A 296 5.45 -0.66 -6.92
N PHE A 297 4.90 0.32 -7.62
CA PHE A 297 4.63 0.27 -9.05
C PHE A 297 5.70 1.09 -9.77
N PHE A 298 6.33 0.48 -10.77
CA PHE A 298 7.46 1.07 -11.49
C PHE A 298 7.52 0.54 -12.91
N GLU A 299 8.35 1.13 -13.74
CA GLU A 299 8.61 0.67 -15.10
C GLU A 299 9.95 -0.06 -15.13
N ALA A 300 9.96 -1.37 -15.41
CA ALA A 300 11.19 -2.12 -15.56
C ALA A 300 11.64 -2.15 -17.04
N PRO A 301 12.95 -2.21 -17.33
CA PRO A 301 13.43 -2.50 -18.68
C PRO A 301 12.82 -3.78 -19.24
N ALA A 302 12.38 -3.72 -20.49
CA ALA A 302 11.85 -4.85 -21.25
C ALA A 302 12.58 -4.96 -22.60
N GLY A 303 13.26 -6.10 -22.82
CA GLY A 303 13.82 -6.50 -24.11
C GLY A 303 14.62 -5.41 -24.82
N GLU A 304 14.37 -5.26 -26.12
CA GLU A 304 15.03 -4.32 -27.06
C GLU A 304 14.73 -2.83 -26.77
N GLY A 305 14.88 -2.39 -25.52
CA GLY A 305 14.80 -0.98 -25.12
C GLY A 305 13.40 -0.48 -24.75
N GLY A 306 12.45 -1.39 -24.51
CA GLY A 306 11.13 -1.07 -23.96
C GLY A 306 11.16 -0.85 -22.46
N LEU A 307 10.11 -0.23 -21.94
CA LEU A 307 9.78 -0.21 -20.52
C LEU A 307 8.45 -0.94 -20.33
N MET A 308 8.36 -1.80 -19.32
CA MET A 308 7.12 -2.48 -18.96
C MET A 308 6.71 -2.16 -17.53
N PRO A 309 5.42 -1.90 -17.30
CA PRO A 309 4.87 -1.78 -15.96
C PRO A 309 5.13 -3.04 -15.14
N SER A 310 5.68 -2.84 -13.96
CA SER A 310 6.04 -3.89 -13.02
C SER A 310 5.51 -3.54 -11.63
N THR A 311 5.28 -4.57 -10.82
CA THR A 311 4.81 -4.40 -9.45
C THR A 311 5.65 -5.24 -8.53
N LEU A 312 6.20 -4.64 -7.48
CA LEU A 312 6.78 -5.39 -6.37
C LEU A 312 5.89 -5.22 -5.14
N HIS A 313 5.34 -6.33 -4.69
CA HIS A 313 4.46 -6.43 -3.53
C HIS A 313 5.26 -6.90 -2.31
N PHE A 314 5.06 -6.27 -1.16
CA PHE A 314 5.73 -6.57 0.10
C PHE A 314 4.72 -7.12 1.11
N ASN A 315 4.87 -8.40 1.41
CA ASN A 315 3.94 -9.15 2.24
C ASN A 315 4.52 -9.40 3.63
N THR A 316 3.67 -9.29 4.65
CA THR A 316 4.02 -9.45 6.07
C THR A 316 3.57 -10.80 6.62
N THR A 317 3.17 -11.74 5.76
CA THR A 317 2.74 -13.09 6.15
C THR A 317 3.41 -14.14 5.28
N LYS A 318 3.34 -15.40 5.71
CA LYS A 318 3.84 -16.55 4.92
C LYS A 318 2.91 -16.97 3.77
N SER A 319 1.68 -16.45 3.72
CA SER A 319 0.69 -16.78 2.68
C SER A 319 1.00 -16.01 1.40
N LYS A 320 0.80 -16.61 0.22
CA LYS A 320 1.01 -15.93 -1.07
C LYS A 320 -0.23 -15.14 -1.48
N TYR A 321 -0.08 -13.86 -1.80
CA TYR A 321 -1.17 -13.00 -2.28
C TYR A 321 -0.99 -12.58 -3.74
N CYS A 322 0.07 -13.02 -4.41
CA CYS A 322 0.37 -12.64 -5.80
C CYS A 322 -0.76 -12.95 -6.80
N ASN A 323 -1.59 -13.96 -6.51
CA ASN A 323 -2.71 -14.38 -7.37
C ASN A 323 -4.06 -13.78 -6.94
N ARG A 324 -4.09 -12.89 -5.95
CA ARG A 324 -5.35 -12.25 -5.52
C ARG A 324 -5.77 -11.21 -6.53
N HIS A 325 -7.08 -11.16 -6.80
CA HIS A 325 -7.69 -10.24 -7.76
C HIS A 325 -7.29 -8.78 -7.50
N MET A 326 -7.26 -8.33 -6.25
CA MET A 326 -6.89 -6.94 -5.94
C MET A 326 -5.48 -6.59 -6.46
N LEU A 327 -4.51 -7.49 -6.31
CA LEU A 327 -3.15 -7.21 -6.73
C LEU A 327 -3.03 -7.23 -8.26
N GLN A 328 -3.74 -8.14 -8.92
CA GLN A 328 -3.84 -8.18 -10.37
C GLN A 328 -4.51 -6.93 -10.92
N LEU A 329 -5.60 -6.48 -10.29
CA LEU A 329 -6.29 -5.26 -10.65
C LEU A 329 -5.39 -4.05 -10.42
N ALA A 330 -4.74 -3.96 -9.26
CA ALA A 330 -3.79 -2.90 -8.97
C ALA A 330 -2.75 -2.85 -10.10
N HIS A 331 -2.03 -3.94 -10.34
CA HIS A 331 -1.05 -4.04 -11.42
C HIS A 331 -1.63 -3.59 -12.78
N PHE A 332 -2.82 -4.06 -13.14
CA PHE A 332 -3.49 -3.68 -14.39
C PHE A 332 -3.79 -2.18 -14.48
N LEU A 333 -4.30 -1.57 -13.40
CA LEU A 333 -4.55 -0.13 -13.33
C LEU A 333 -3.27 0.66 -13.60
N PHE A 334 -2.14 0.21 -13.07
CA PHE A 334 -0.85 0.84 -13.36
C PHE A 334 -0.31 0.49 -14.75
N ALA A 335 -0.61 -0.70 -15.27
CA ALA A 335 -0.10 -1.16 -16.56
C ALA A 335 -0.73 -0.46 -17.76
N MET A 336 -2.01 -0.06 -17.66
CA MET A 336 -2.73 0.68 -18.72
C MET A 336 -2.10 2.04 -19.07
N ARG A 337 -1.09 2.47 -18.32
CA ARG A 337 -0.48 3.79 -18.42
C ARG A 337 0.79 3.84 -19.25
N ALA A 338 1.42 2.71 -19.56
CA ALA A 338 2.63 2.72 -20.38
C ALA A 338 2.29 3.43 -21.69
N PRO A 339 2.90 4.60 -21.99
CA PRO A 339 2.64 5.26 -23.25
C PRO A 339 2.96 4.24 -24.34
N VAL A 340 1.96 3.93 -25.18
CA VAL A 340 2.22 3.18 -26.41
C VAL A 340 3.29 3.98 -27.10
N ALA A 341 4.52 3.45 -27.13
CA ALA A 341 5.63 4.12 -27.77
C ALA A 341 5.12 4.55 -29.15
N PRO A 342 5.19 5.84 -29.51
CA PRO A 342 4.70 6.27 -30.81
C PRO A 342 5.42 5.40 -31.82
N SER A 343 4.68 4.52 -32.51
CA SER A 343 5.29 3.55 -33.40
C SER A 343 6.04 4.36 -34.44
N ALA A 344 7.37 4.38 -34.32
CA ALA A 344 8.20 4.97 -35.35
C ALA A 344 7.88 4.14 -36.60
N ASP A 345 7.26 4.78 -37.59
CA ASP A 345 7.08 4.23 -38.92
C ASP A 345 5.91 3.24 -39.16
N GLN A 346 4.68 3.61 -38.80
CA GLN A 346 3.51 3.11 -39.51
C GLN A 346 2.62 4.28 -39.95
N GLY A 347 2.83 4.76 -41.18
CA GLY A 347 1.77 5.49 -41.85
C GLY A 347 0.58 4.54 -42.05
N LEU A 348 -0.56 4.84 -41.43
CA LEU A 348 -1.93 4.73 -41.99
C LEU A 348 -3.04 4.84 -40.90
N SER A 349 -4.08 5.60 -41.29
CA SER A 349 -5.49 5.66 -40.85
C SER A 349 -5.87 5.86 -39.37
N GLU A 350 -6.63 6.94 -39.16
CA GLU A 350 -7.25 7.48 -37.93
C GLU A 350 -8.30 6.60 -37.19
N GLU A 351 -8.44 5.30 -37.46
CA GLU A 351 -9.50 4.50 -36.85
C GLU A 351 -8.98 3.27 -36.09
N ALA A 352 -8.69 3.44 -34.81
CA ALA A 352 -9.03 2.50 -33.74
C ALA A 352 -8.48 2.98 -32.38
N ALA A 353 -9.33 3.57 -31.53
CA ALA A 353 -9.04 3.69 -30.11
C ALA A 353 -9.46 2.38 -29.39
N PRO A 354 -8.58 1.75 -28.58
CA PRO A 354 -8.94 0.55 -27.84
C PRO A 354 -9.81 0.93 -26.64
N SER A 355 -11.14 0.81 -26.77
CA SER A 355 -12.12 1.12 -25.71
C SER A 355 -12.82 -0.11 -25.11
N SER A 356 -12.50 -1.33 -25.56
CA SER A 356 -13.28 -2.53 -25.22
C SER A 356 -12.71 -3.40 -24.09
N LEU A 357 -11.42 -3.27 -23.73
CA LEU A 357 -10.78 -4.15 -22.74
C LEU A 357 -11.22 -3.89 -21.28
N THR A 358 -11.84 -2.74 -20.99
CA THR A 358 -12.27 -2.37 -19.63
C THR A 358 -13.62 -2.96 -19.22
N ARG A 359 -14.40 -3.54 -20.13
CA ARG A 359 -15.82 -3.88 -19.86
C ARG A 359 -16.11 -5.34 -19.48
N GLU A 360 -15.23 -6.29 -19.78
CA GLU A 360 -15.56 -7.73 -19.65
C GLU A 360 -14.81 -8.47 -18.54
N ALA A 361 -13.80 -7.88 -17.89
CA ALA A 361 -12.98 -8.56 -16.88
C ALA A 361 -13.59 -8.64 -15.46
N PHE A 362 -14.82 -8.17 -15.24
CA PHE A 362 -15.37 -7.94 -13.89
C PHE A 362 -16.70 -8.67 -13.68
N VAL A 363 -16.72 -10.00 -13.54
CA VAL A 363 -17.95 -10.74 -13.21
C VAL A 363 -17.68 -11.93 -12.26
N ILE A 364 -18.23 -11.78 -11.04
CA ILE A 364 -18.54 -12.75 -9.97
C ILE A 364 -17.35 -13.36 -9.20
N TYR A 365 -17.32 -13.07 -7.90
CA TYR A 365 -16.51 -13.75 -6.89
C TYR A 365 -17.32 -14.89 -6.27
N ASP A 366 -16.81 -16.11 -6.36
CA ASP A 366 -17.03 -17.10 -5.30
C ASP A 366 -15.82 -17.03 -4.37
N SER A 367 -16.06 -16.70 -3.11
CA SER A 367 -15.05 -16.76 -2.05
C SER A 367 -14.91 -18.21 -1.60
N ASP A 368 -13.90 -18.91 -2.11
CA ASP A 368 -13.35 -20.12 -1.47
C ASP A 368 -12.34 -19.75 -0.36
#